data_AF-A0A6M0SWW8-F1
#
_entry.id   AF-A0A6M0SWW8-F1
#
_cell.length_a   1.000
_cell.length_b   1.000
_cell.length_c   1.000
_cell.angle_alpha   90.00
_cell.angle_beta   90.00
_cell.angle_gamma   90.00
#
_symmetry.space_group_name_H-M   'P 1'
#
loop_
_entity.id
_entity.type
_entity.pdbx_description
1 polymer ?
#
loop_
_entity_poly.entity_id
_entity_poly.type
_entity_poly.pdbx_seq_one_letter_code
_entity_poly.pdbx_strand_id
1 'polypeptide(L)'
;MNKLKYLYPVVSSLLALWVVNLFNIVKYFSFVPNEHRFDVCLALYLTIIQGLFTLVDEYLKDRLFKISSKVQVIFYERKQNKDININPVICFNKETGVGEVKCSIKACGKTSLLSNTELIIRFPNWVQVQPNIKECELHSSKNDNLVHIYLKSFLTNTLNEEVKIEFDLPMVMNDYNGHRENQIKCELKFINDSIKYKVCPKEYSTNSFKLVSENI
;
A
#
# COMPACT_ATOMS: atom_id res chain seq x y z
N MET A 1 8.14 4.88 11.08
CA MET A 1 7.82 6.04 11.94
C MET A 1 7.45 5.68 13.39
N ASN A 2 7.09 4.44 13.73
CA ASN A 2 6.61 4.11 15.09
C ASN A 2 7.67 4.16 16.20
N LYS A 3 8.96 3.97 15.91
CA LYS A 3 10.01 3.97 16.95
C LYS A 3 10.28 5.35 17.56
N LEU A 4 10.06 6.44 16.83
CA LEU A 4 10.25 7.81 17.34
C LEU A 4 9.20 8.22 18.39
N LYS A 5 7.98 7.66 18.30
CA LYS A 5 6.90 7.96 19.25
C LYS A 5 7.26 7.65 20.70
N TYR A 6 8.10 6.64 20.93
CA TYR A 6 8.52 6.28 22.28
C TYR A 6 9.49 7.29 22.90
N LEU A 7 10.14 8.13 22.07
CA LEU A 7 11.04 9.19 22.55
C LEU A 7 10.30 10.50 22.85
N TYR A 8 9.08 10.69 22.33
CA TYR A 8 8.32 11.92 22.53
C TYR A 8 8.08 12.26 24.00
N PRO A 9 7.68 11.33 24.89
CA PRO A 9 7.49 11.66 26.30
C PRO A 9 8.78 12.15 26.95
N VAL A 10 9.91 11.49 26.66
CA VAL A 10 11.23 11.85 27.22
C VAL A 10 11.66 13.24 26.76
N VAL A 11 11.58 13.51 25.46
CA VAL A 11 11.95 14.81 24.88
C VAL A 11 11.01 15.92 25.37
N SER A 12 9.72 15.62 25.48
CA SER A 12 8.70 16.56 25.98
C SER A 12 8.94 16.91 27.44
N SER A 13 9.27 15.93 28.29
CA SER A 13 9.60 16.16 29.71
C SER A 13 10.87 17.00 29.87
N LEU A 14 11.92 16.74 29.10
CA LEU A 14 13.15 17.54 29.11
C LEU A 14 12.91 18.98 28.65
N LEU A 15 12.15 19.16 27.56
CA LEU A 15 11.76 20.48 27.06
C LEU A 15 10.90 21.23 28.08
N ALA A 16 9.89 20.58 28.66
CA ALA A 16 9.03 21.21 29.67
C ALA A 16 9.86 21.67 30.87
N LEU A 17 10.75 20.82 31.38
CA LEU A 17 11.62 21.15 32.52
C LEU A 17 12.57 22.32 32.19
N TRP A 18 13.14 22.33 30.98
CA TRP A 18 13.96 23.44 30.50
C TRP A 18 13.18 24.75 30.41
N VAL A 19 11.96 24.73 29.85
CA VAL A 19 11.10 25.91 29.72
C VAL A 19 10.64 26.43 31.08
N VAL A 20 10.24 25.56 32.02
CA VAL A 20 9.88 25.97 33.40
C VAL A 20 11.04 26.68 34.08
N ASN A 21 12.27 26.20 33.89
CA ASN A 21 13.45 26.79 34.51
C ASN A 21 13.78 28.18 33.93
N LEU A 22 13.47 28.41 32.65
CA LEU A 22 13.64 29.72 31.99
C LEU A 22 12.53 30.70 32.36
N PHE A 23 11.28 30.25 32.34
CA PHE A 23 10.12 31.12 32.52
C PHE A 23 9.01 30.37 33.24
N ASN A 24 8.60 30.85 34.41
CA ASN A 24 7.48 30.29 35.16
C ASN A 24 6.28 31.24 35.07
N ILE A 25 5.36 30.94 34.16
CA ILE A 25 4.13 31.73 33.95
C ILE A 25 3.19 31.70 35.17
N VAL A 26 3.29 30.67 36.01
CA VAL A 26 2.43 30.51 37.18
C VAL A 26 2.76 31.51 38.29
N LYS A 27 3.94 32.16 38.24
CA LYS A 27 4.27 33.28 39.14
C LYS A 27 3.29 34.45 39.04
N TYR A 28 2.62 34.62 37.91
CA TYR A 28 1.65 35.70 37.69
C TYR A 28 0.25 35.34 38.19
N PHE A 29 0.01 34.09 38.59
CA PHE A 29 -1.26 33.64 39.13
C PHE A 29 -1.24 33.69 40.67
N SER A 30 -2.02 34.62 41.23
CA SER A 30 -2.12 34.82 42.69
C SER A 30 -2.80 33.66 43.43
N PHE A 31 -3.58 32.83 42.73
CA PHE A 31 -4.28 31.69 43.34
C PHE A 31 -3.39 30.47 43.62
N VAL A 32 -2.16 30.42 43.07
CA VAL A 32 -1.26 29.27 43.25
C VAL A 32 -0.27 29.53 44.41
N PRO A 33 -0.30 28.71 45.48
CA PRO A 33 0.63 28.81 46.59
C PRO A 33 2.08 28.70 46.12
N ASN A 34 2.97 29.52 46.70
CA ASN A 34 4.38 29.61 46.28
C ASN A 34 5.09 28.26 46.22
N GLU A 35 4.78 27.37 47.16
CA GLU A 35 5.39 26.05 47.31
C GLU A 35 5.07 25.11 46.14
N HIS A 36 3.91 25.29 45.48
CA HIS A 36 3.45 24.43 44.39
C HIS A 36 3.60 25.04 43.00
N ARG A 37 4.15 26.27 42.89
CA ARG A 37 4.25 26.99 41.60
C ARG A 37 5.11 26.27 40.58
N PHE A 38 6.13 25.53 41.01
CA PHE A 38 6.98 24.77 40.09
C PHE A 38 6.21 23.60 39.49
N ASP A 39 5.62 22.75 40.34
CA ASP A 39 4.91 21.53 39.90
C ASP A 39 3.72 21.85 38.99
N VAL A 40 2.94 22.88 39.35
CA VAL A 40 1.80 23.34 38.55
C VAL A 40 2.26 23.88 37.20
N CYS A 41 3.35 24.65 37.17
CA CYS A 41 3.91 25.17 35.91
C CYS A 41 4.47 24.06 35.02
N LEU A 42 5.12 23.06 35.63
CA LEU A 42 5.65 21.90 34.92
C LEU A 42 4.54 21.06 34.31
N ALA A 43 3.48 20.77 35.06
CA ALA A 43 2.33 20.04 34.55
C ALA A 43 1.66 20.78 33.36
N LEU A 44 1.51 22.10 33.47
CA LEU A 44 0.95 22.93 32.40
C LEU A 44 1.79 22.84 31.12
N TYR A 45 3.10 23.07 31.21
CA TYR A 45 3.99 23.04 30.04
C TYR A 45 4.13 21.66 29.45
N LEU A 46 4.22 20.62 30.27
CA LEU A 46 4.24 19.25 29.79
C LEU A 46 3.00 18.96 28.92
N THR A 47 1.82 19.37 29.41
CA THR A 47 0.55 19.18 28.69
C THR A 47 0.53 19.94 27.36
N ILE A 48 0.95 21.21 27.35
CA ILE A 48 0.99 22.03 26.14
C ILE A 48 1.97 21.43 25.10
N ILE A 49 3.18 21.07 25.53
CA ILE A 49 4.23 20.54 24.65
C ILE A 49 3.80 19.19 24.07
N GLN A 50 3.24 18.28 24.89
CA GLN A 50 2.71 17.01 24.40
C GLN A 50 1.56 17.20 23.40
N GLY A 51 0.68 18.17 23.65
CA GLY A 51 -0.37 18.56 22.71
C GLY A 51 0.21 19.01 21.37
N LEU A 52 1.24 19.88 21.39
CA LEU A 52 1.93 20.34 20.18
C LEU A 52 2.60 19.18 19.42
N PHE A 53 3.30 18.27 20.09
CA PHE A 53 3.89 17.09 19.45
C PHE A 53 2.84 16.21 18.77
N THR A 54 1.67 16.06 19.40
CA THR A 54 0.55 15.30 18.83
C THR A 54 0.02 15.97 17.56
N LEU A 55 -0.20 17.28 17.59
CA LEU A 55 -0.63 18.06 16.41
C LEU A 55 0.40 17.99 15.28
N VAL A 56 1.69 18.06 15.59
CA VAL A 56 2.76 17.92 14.59
C VAL A 56 2.79 16.52 13.99
N ASP A 57 2.63 15.46 14.79
CA ASP A 57 2.58 14.08 14.31
C ASP A 57 1.37 13.84 13.39
N GLU A 58 0.20 14.38 13.75
CA GLU A 58 -1.00 14.35 12.90
C GLU A 58 -0.79 15.11 11.59
N TYR A 59 -0.27 16.33 11.66
CA TYR A 59 0.02 17.14 10.47
C TYR A 59 1.03 16.46 9.54
N LEU A 60 2.09 15.86 10.09
CA LEU A 60 3.09 15.12 9.33
C LEU A 60 2.50 13.87 8.70
N LYS A 61 1.65 13.12 9.41
CA LYS A 61 0.95 11.96 8.83
C LYS A 61 0.04 12.35 7.69
N ASP A 62 -0.74 13.42 7.84
CA ASP A 62 -1.63 13.91 6.77
C ASP A 62 -0.84 14.36 5.54
N ARG A 63 0.27 15.08 5.75
CA ARG A 63 1.20 15.46 4.67
C ARG A 63 1.83 14.25 4.00
N LEU A 64 2.31 13.29 4.77
CA LEU A 64 2.93 12.07 4.25
C LEU A 64 1.92 11.22 3.50
N PHE A 65 0.70 11.06 4.02
CA PHE A 65 -0.38 10.34 3.36
C PHE A 65 -0.70 10.95 2.00
N LYS A 66 -0.82 12.29 1.92
CA LYS A 66 -1.05 13.03 0.67
C LYS A 66 0.08 12.88 -0.37
N ILE A 67 1.30 12.58 0.08
CA ILE A 67 2.48 12.43 -0.80
C ILE A 67 2.76 10.95 -1.11
N SER A 68 2.30 10.04 -0.26
CA SER A 68 2.46 8.60 -0.43
C SER A 68 1.52 8.04 -1.49
N SER A 69 1.95 6.93 -2.10
CA SER A 69 1.08 6.12 -2.95
C SER A 69 1.11 4.67 -2.47
N LYS A 70 -0.06 4.09 -2.33
CA LYS A 70 -0.24 2.70 -1.95
C LYS A 70 -0.96 1.96 -3.06
N VAL A 71 -0.40 0.82 -3.47
CA VAL A 71 -1.00 -0.07 -4.44
C VAL A 71 -1.09 -1.46 -3.84
N GLN A 72 -2.30 -2.00 -3.80
CA GLN A 72 -2.60 -3.33 -3.32
C GLN A 72 -3.22 -4.14 -4.46
N VAL A 73 -2.66 -5.32 -4.73
CA VAL A 73 -3.16 -6.25 -5.75
C VAL A 73 -3.49 -7.57 -5.07
N ILE A 74 -4.76 -7.98 -5.14
CA ILE A 74 -5.26 -9.21 -4.53
C ILE A 74 -5.81 -10.12 -5.61
N PHE A 75 -5.24 -11.31 -5.71
CA PHE A 75 -5.75 -12.44 -6.47
C PHE A 75 -6.68 -13.28 -5.61
N TYR A 76 -7.82 -13.70 -6.15
CA TYR A 76 -8.79 -14.52 -5.41
C TYR A 76 -9.63 -15.39 -6.35
N GLU A 77 -10.16 -16.48 -5.82
CA GLU A 77 -11.10 -17.34 -6.55
C GLU A 77 -12.54 -16.83 -6.43
N ARG A 78 -13.41 -17.23 -7.36
CA ARG A 78 -14.85 -16.93 -7.31
C ARG A 78 -15.45 -17.49 -6.01
N LYS A 79 -16.13 -16.64 -5.23
CA LYS A 79 -16.72 -16.92 -3.89
C LYS A 79 -15.72 -17.00 -2.73
N GLN A 80 -14.43 -16.76 -2.95
CA GLN A 80 -13.48 -16.60 -1.87
C GLN A 80 -13.47 -15.15 -1.35
N ASN A 81 -13.22 -14.96 -0.05
CA ASN A 81 -13.00 -13.63 0.52
C ASN A 81 -11.68 -13.03 0.00
N LYS A 82 -11.71 -11.73 -0.32
CA LYS A 82 -10.54 -10.97 -0.75
C LYS A 82 -9.60 -10.75 0.43
N ASP A 83 -8.59 -11.60 0.56
CA ASP A 83 -7.57 -11.49 1.59
C ASP A 83 -6.17 -11.60 0.97
N ILE A 84 -5.32 -10.63 1.29
CA ILE A 84 -3.92 -10.58 0.84
C ILE A 84 -3.04 -11.66 1.48
N ASN A 85 -3.49 -12.25 2.60
CA ASN A 85 -2.75 -13.32 3.26
C ASN A 85 -3.07 -14.70 2.70
N ILE A 86 -4.08 -14.79 1.82
CA ILE A 86 -4.50 -16.03 1.18
C ILE A 86 -3.94 -16.08 -0.23
N ASN A 87 -3.29 -17.19 -0.57
CA ASN A 87 -2.85 -17.46 -1.94
C ASN A 87 -3.82 -18.45 -2.58
N PRO A 88 -4.65 -18.05 -3.56
CA PRO A 88 -5.59 -18.97 -4.19
C PRO A 88 -4.83 -20.00 -5.04
N VAL A 89 -5.43 -21.18 -5.17
CA VAL A 89 -4.97 -22.26 -6.05
C VAL A 89 -5.97 -22.38 -7.18
N ILE A 90 -5.50 -22.17 -8.41
CA ILE A 90 -6.32 -22.15 -9.62
C ILE A 90 -6.02 -23.43 -10.38
N CYS A 91 -6.97 -24.35 -10.34
CA CYS A 91 -6.92 -25.59 -11.11
C CYS A 91 -7.58 -25.37 -12.46
N PHE A 92 -6.89 -25.73 -13.54
CA PHE A 92 -7.49 -25.74 -14.87
C PHE A 92 -8.52 -26.86 -14.95
N ASN A 93 -9.66 -26.60 -15.61
CA ASN A 93 -10.65 -27.62 -15.89
C ASN A 93 -10.06 -28.67 -16.85
N LYS A 94 -10.19 -29.95 -16.50
CA LYS A 94 -9.61 -31.07 -17.28
C LYS A 94 -10.20 -31.21 -18.68
N GLU A 95 -11.50 -30.96 -18.84
CA GLU A 95 -12.20 -31.14 -20.10
C GLU A 95 -11.99 -29.97 -21.05
N THR A 96 -11.91 -28.74 -20.51
CA THR A 96 -11.85 -27.52 -21.33
C THR A 96 -10.48 -26.86 -21.36
N GLY A 97 -9.57 -27.21 -20.45
CA GLY A 97 -8.27 -26.56 -20.30
C GLY A 97 -8.37 -25.10 -19.83
N VAL A 98 -9.52 -24.67 -19.30
CA VAL A 98 -9.79 -23.28 -18.90
C VAL A 98 -9.66 -23.11 -17.39
N GLY A 99 -9.03 -22.01 -16.98
CA GLY A 99 -8.97 -21.53 -15.59
C GLY A 99 -9.30 -20.05 -15.51
N GLU A 100 -9.69 -19.56 -14.33
CA GLU A 100 -9.99 -18.14 -14.09
C GLU A 100 -9.41 -17.74 -12.73
N VAL A 101 -8.72 -16.60 -12.68
CA VAL A 101 -8.40 -15.92 -11.42
C VAL A 101 -9.00 -14.52 -11.43
N LYS A 102 -9.58 -14.09 -10.31
CA LYS A 102 -10.06 -12.73 -10.16
C LYS A 102 -8.95 -11.85 -9.60
N CYS A 103 -8.82 -10.64 -10.12
CA CYS A 103 -7.87 -9.64 -9.68
C CYS A 103 -8.62 -8.44 -9.11
N SER A 104 -8.21 -7.97 -7.94
CA SER A 104 -8.65 -6.70 -7.35
C SER A 104 -7.46 -5.80 -7.12
N ILE A 105 -7.50 -4.62 -7.72
CA ILE A 105 -6.50 -3.58 -7.54
C ILE A 105 -7.13 -2.47 -6.70
N LYS A 106 -6.46 -2.11 -5.61
CA LYS A 106 -6.78 -0.93 -4.81
C LYS A 106 -5.59 0.00 -4.83
N ALA A 107 -5.78 1.21 -5.33
CA ALA A 107 -4.74 2.22 -5.40
C ALA A 107 -5.21 3.51 -4.73
N CYS A 108 -4.39 4.09 -3.87
CA CYS A 108 -4.67 5.39 -3.26
C CYS A 108 -3.40 6.24 -3.15
N GLY A 109 -3.61 7.56 -3.05
CA GLY A 109 -2.53 8.53 -2.91
C GLY A 109 -2.37 9.43 -4.13
N LYS A 110 -1.14 9.90 -4.37
CA LYS A 110 -0.89 10.94 -5.37
C LYS A 110 -1.11 10.44 -6.81
N THR A 111 -2.08 11.03 -7.51
CA THR A 111 -2.43 10.68 -8.91
C THR A 111 -1.21 10.68 -9.84
N SER A 112 -0.30 11.65 -9.72
CA SER A 112 0.90 11.72 -10.56
C SER A 112 1.88 10.55 -10.39
N LEU A 113 1.88 9.91 -9.21
CA LEU A 113 2.69 8.72 -8.93
C LEU A 113 2.00 7.48 -9.50
N LEU A 114 0.69 7.35 -9.22
CA LEU A 114 -0.12 6.24 -9.73
C LEU A 114 -0.16 6.23 -11.26
N SER A 115 -0.25 7.39 -11.91
CA SER A 115 -0.28 7.50 -13.37
C SER A 115 1.02 7.09 -14.06
N ASN A 116 2.10 6.96 -13.28
CA ASN A 116 3.42 6.52 -13.74
C ASN A 116 3.74 5.08 -13.28
N THR A 117 2.73 4.35 -12.82
CA THR A 117 2.85 2.99 -12.28
C THR A 117 2.23 1.98 -13.23
N GLU A 118 2.93 0.88 -13.39
CA GLU A 118 2.56 -0.28 -14.18
C GLU A 118 2.62 -1.52 -13.27
N LEU A 119 1.63 -2.39 -13.41
CA LEU A 119 1.63 -3.71 -12.79
C LEU A 119 1.91 -4.75 -13.86
N ILE A 120 2.81 -5.67 -13.56
CA ILE A 120 3.24 -6.71 -14.49
C ILE A 120 2.94 -8.06 -13.85
N ILE A 121 2.20 -8.91 -14.55
CA ILE A 121 1.95 -10.29 -14.14
C ILE A 121 2.59 -11.20 -15.17
N ARG A 122 3.46 -12.10 -14.71
CA ARG A 122 4.19 -13.03 -15.56
C ARG A 122 3.59 -14.41 -15.48
N PHE A 123 3.09 -14.90 -16.61
CA PHE A 123 2.54 -16.23 -16.78
C PHE A 123 3.54 -17.12 -17.52
N PRO A 124 3.58 -18.42 -17.20
CA PRO A 124 4.40 -19.35 -17.95
C PRO A 124 3.85 -19.52 -19.37
N ASN A 125 4.73 -19.83 -20.31
CA ASN A 125 4.42 -20.10 -21.72
C ASN A 125 3.32 -21.16 -21.97
N TRP A 126 3.10 -22.09 -21.04
CA TRP A 126 2.03 -23.08 -21.14
C TRP A 126 0.62 -22.54 -20.82
N VAL A 127 0.51 -21.27 -20.40
CA VAL A 127 -0.75 -20.58 -20.12
C VAL A 127 -0.92 -19.36 -21.02
N GLN A 128 -2.01 -19.32 -21.78
CA GLN A 128 -2.44 -18.14 -22.51
C GLN A 128 -3.51 -17.39 -21.72
N VAL A 129 -3.28 -16.11 -21.44
CA VAL A 129 -4.20 -15.26 -20.68
C VAL A 129 -5.04 -14.42 -21.63
N GLN A 130 -6.32 -14.23 -21.30
CA GLN A 130 -7.29 -13.48 -22.09
C GLN A 130 -8.01 -12.44 -21.22
N PRO A 131 -7.31 -11.42 -20.70
CA PRO A 131 -7.88 -10.42 -19.80
C PRO A 131 -9.15 -9.80 -20.40
N ASN A 132 -10.22 -9.72 -19.61
CA ASN A 132 -11.51 -9.18 -20.06
C ASN A 132 -11.60 -7.64 -19.89
N ILE A 133 -10.46 -6.95 -19.87
CA ILE A 133 -10.37 -5.50 -19.65
C ILE A 133 -9.51 -4.89 -20.76
N LYS A 134 -10.03 -3.86 -21.42
CA LYS A 134 -9.42 -3.27 -22.63
C LYS A 134 -8.12 -2.53 -22.32
N GLU A 135 -7.95 -2.14 -21.06
CA GLU A 135 -6.85 -1.37 -20.53
C GLU A 135 -5.64 -2.23 -20.13
N CYS A 136 -5.72 -3.56 -20.32
CA CYS A 136 -4.57 -4.46 -20.23
C CYS A 136 -3.87 -4.58 -21.57
N GLU A 137 -2.53 -4.45 -21.57
CA GLU A 137 -1.69 -4.80 -22.72
C GLU A 137 -1.10 -6.20 -22.51
N LEU A 138 -1.20 -7.04 -23.53
CA LEU A 138 -0.60 -8.38 -23.53
C LEU A 138 0.72 -8.33 -24.31
N HIS A 139 1.78 -8.79 -23.67
CA HIS A 139 3.08 -8.94 -24.30
C HIS A 139 3.52 -10.40 -24.21
N SER A 140 3.63 -11.08 -25.34
CA SER A 140 4.22 -12.42 -25.40
C SER A 140 5.74 -12.30 -25.58
N SER A 141 6.49 -12.87 -24.64
CA SER A 141 7.95 -13.05 -24.75
C SER A 141 8.25 -14.51 -25.08
N LYS A 142 9.48 -14.80 -25.54
CA LYS A 142 9.89 -16.17 -25.96
C LYS A 142 9.62 -17.25 -24.91
N ASN A 143 9.66 -16.91 -23.62
CA ASN A 143 9.51 -17.87 -22.52
C ASN A 143 8.31 -17.59 -21.60
N ASP A 144 7.74 -16.39 -21.65
CA ASP A 144 6.75 -15.91 -20.69
C ASP A 144 5.64 -15.13 -21.40
N ASN A 145 4.42 -15.23 -20.90
CA ASN A 145 3.31 -14.35 -21.27
C ASN A 145 3.17 -13.27 -20.21
N LEU A 146 3.36 -12.00 -20.59
CA LEU A 146 3.30 -10.86 -19.68
C LEU A 146 1.98 -10.13 -19.86
N VAL A 147 1.30 -9.85 -18.75
CA VAL A 147 0.13 -8.96 -18.69
C VAL A 147 0.59 -7.65 -18.07
N HIS A 148 0.51 -6.58 -18.85
CA HIS A 148 0.86 -5.23 -18.44
C HIS A 148 -0.42 -4.45 -18.15
N ILE A 149 -0.50 -3.87 -16.95
CA ILE A 149 -1.66 -3.12 -16.48
C ILE A 149 -1.19 -1.73 -16.07
N TYR A 150 -1.52 -0.74 -16.88
CA TYR A 150 -1.15 0.64 -16.60
C TYR A 150 -2.17 1.27 -15.67
N LEU A 151 -1.78 1.72 -14.48
CA LEU A 151 -2.74 2.31 -13.55
C LEU A 151 -3.33 3.62 -14.09
N LYS A 152 -2.61 4.32 -14.99
CA LYS A 152 -3.05 5.58 -15.60
C LYS A 152 -4.42 5.48 -16.27
N SER A 153 -4.75 4.35 -16.91
CA SER A 153 -6.02 4.17 -17.62
C SER A 153 -7.23 4.14 -16.68
N PHE A 154 -7.02 3.84 -15.40
CA PHE A 154 -8.06 3.71 -14.39
C PHE A 154 -8.18 4.94 -13.46
N LEU A 155 -7.28 5.92 -13.60
CA LEU A 155 -7.33 7.14 -12.80
C LEU A 155 -8.37 8.08 -13.42
N THR A 156 -9.53 8.21 -12.78
CA THR A 156 -10.47 9.29 -13.07
C THR A 156 -9.88 10.62 -12.58
N ASN A 157 -10.27 11.75 -13.20
CA ASN A 157 -9.80 13.10 -12.84
C ASN A 157 -10.17 13.54 -11.39
N THR A 158 -10.77 12.67 -10.59
CA THR A 158 -11.11 12.95 -9.20
C THR A 158 -9.86 12.89 -8.32
N LEU A 159 -9.47 14.06 -7.83
CA LEU A 159 -8.35 14.23 -6.92
C LEU A 159 -8.67 13.54 -5.58
N ASN A 160 -7.84 12.56 -5.22
CA ASN A 160 -7.72 11.94 -3.88
C ASN A 160 -8.67 10.77 -3.52
N GLU A 161 -9.35 10.15 -4.48
CA GLU A 161 -10.18 8.98 -4.20
C GLU A 161 -9.40 7.65 -4.35
N GLU A 162 -9.80 6.66 -3.55
CA GLU A 162 -9.32 5.29 -3.67
C GLU A 162 -9.86 4.68 -4.96
N VAL A 163 -8.97 4.30 -5.88
CA VAL A 163 -9.34 3.60 -7.10
C VAL A 163 -9.43 2.12 -6.81
N LYS A 164 -10.61 1.54 -7.04
CA LYS A 164 -10.87 0.10 -6.94
C LYS A 164 -11.22 -0.43 -8.31
N ILE A 165 -10.44 -1.39 -8.78
CA ILE A 165 -10.64 -2.04 -10.07
C ILE A 165 -10.73 -3.53 -9.81
N GLU A 166 -11.71 -4.18 -10.42
CA GLU A 166 -11.89 -5.63 -10.34
C GLU A 166 -12.13 -6.18 -11.73
N PHE A 167 -11.39 -7.23 -12.07
CA PHE A 167 -11.51 -7.89 -13.36
C PHE A 167 -11.10 -9.34 -13.26
N ASP A 168 -11.51 -10.10 -14.27
CA ASP A 168 -11.23 -11.52 -14.39
C ASP A 168 -10.07 -11.71 -15.38
N LEU A 169 -9.17 -12.62 -15.03
CA LEU A 169 -8.08 -13.09 -15.86
C LEU A 169 -8.39 -14.54 -16.24
N PRO A 170 -9.22 -14.76 -17.29
CA PRO A 170 -9.41 -16.10 -17.81
C PRO A 170 -8.13 -16.55 -18.53
N MET A 171 -7.87 -17.84 -18.44
CA MET A 171 -6.64 -18.49 -18.84
C MET A 171 -6.97 -19.79 -19.57
N VAL A 172 -6.22 -20.07 -20.63
CA VAL A 172 -6.31 -21.31 -21.38
C VAL A 172 -4.96 -21.99 -21.37
N MET A 173 -4.96 -23.30 -21.15
CA MET A 173 -3.77 -24.11 -21.21
C MET A 173 -3.43 -24.45 -22.68
N ASN A 174 -2.20 -24.18 -23.09
CA ASN A 174 -1.73 -24.42 -24.46
C ASN A 174 -1.17 -25.84 -24.66
N ASP A 175 -0.82 -26.53 -23.57
CA ASP A 175 -0.18 -27.84 -23.59
C ASP A 175 -0.74 -28.72 -22.46
N TYR A 176 -1.38 -29.82 -22.83
CA TYR A 176 -2.09 -30.73 -21.93
C TYR A 176 -1.20 -31.80 -21.30
N ASN A 177 0.11 -31.76 -21.57
CA ASN A 177 1.02 -32.82 -21.15
C ASN A 177 1.60 -32.56 -19.75
N GLY A 178 1.12 -33.36 -18.80
CA GLY A 178 1.72 -33.52 -17.49
C GLY A 178 1.19 -32.58 -16.42
N HIS A 179 1.46 -32.97 -15.17
CA HIS A 179 1.23 -32.13 -14.01
C HIS A 179 2.24 -30.99 -13.99
N ARG A 180 1.75 -29.74 -14.01
CA ARG A 180 2.56 -28.52 -13.93
C ARG A 180 2.01 -27.63 -12.86
N GLU A 181 2.93 -27.01 -12.13
CA GLU A 181 2.60 -26.06 -11.09
C GLU A 181 3.50 -24.84 -11.18
N ASN A 182 2.90 -23.66 -11.18
CA ASN A 182 3.63 -22.39 -11.17
C ASN A 182 2.99 -21.43 -10.18
N GLN A 183 3.82 -20.78 -9.35
CA GLN A 183 3.38 -19.70 -8.50
C GLN A 183 3.55 -18.37 -9.23
N ILE A 184 2.45 -17.63 -9.35
CA ILE A 184 2.38 -16.36 -10.05
C ILE A 184 2.23 -15.23 -9.04
N LYS A 185 2.95 -14.14 -9.28
CA LYS A 185 2.90 -12.93 -8.47
C LYS A 185 2.84 -11.70 -9.38
N CYS A 186 2.23 -10.65 -8.88
CA CYS A 186 2.29 -9.35 -9.52
C CYS A 186 3.59 -8.63 -9.13
N GLU A 187 4.18 -7.95 -10.09
CA GLU A 187 5.29 -7.01 -9.89
C GLU A 187 4.78 -5.59 -10.11
N LEU A 188 5.36 -4.63 -9.37
CA LEU A 188 5.08 -3.21 -9.54
C LEU A 188 6.31 -2.53 -10.14
N LYS A 189 6.11 -1.86 -11.27
CA LYS A 189 7.14 -1.14 -12.01
C LYS A 189 6.73 0.32 -12.23
N PHE A 190 7.70 1.21 -12.27
CA PHE A 190 7.47 2.60 -12.67
C PHE A 190 7.92 2.80 -14.12
N ILE A 191 7.11 3.50 -14.89
CA ILE A 191 7.36 3.75 -16.32
C ILE A 191 8.52 4.75 -16.45
N ASN A 192 8.53 5.79 -15.63
CA ASN A 192 9.58 6.80 -15.59
C ASN A 192 10.30 6.82 -14.24
N ASP A 193 11.62 6.63 -14.26
CA ASP A 193 12.47 6.49 -13.08
C ASP A 193 13.11 7.81 -12.60
N SER A 194 12.42 8.93 -12.84
CA SER A 194 12.90 10.26 -12.42
C SER A 194 13.09 10.35 -10.90
N ILE A 195 14.08 11.14 -10.47
CA ILE A 195 14.44 11.35 -9.05
C ILE A 195 13.23 11.76 -8.21
N LYS A 196 12.33 12.58 -8.77
CA LYS A 196 11.09 13.05 -8.13
C LYS A 196 10.20 11.90 -7.64
N TYR A 197 10.18 10.77 -8.37
CA TYR A 197 9.38 9.61 -8.01
C TYR A 197 10.12 8.65 -7.08
N LYS A 198 11.46 8.72 -6.95
CA LYS A 198 12.23 7.89 -6.02
C LYS A 198 12.08 8.33 -4.57
N VAL A 199 11.86 9.62 -4.33
CA VAL A 199 11.82 10.21 -2.98
C VAL A 199 10.46 10.07 -2.31
N CYS A 200 9.37 9.89 -3.07
CA CYS A 200 8.04 9.73 -2.49
C CYS A 200 7.89 8.35 -1.84
N PRO A 201 7.33 8.25 -0.62
CA PRO A 201 7.09 6.97 0.05
C PRO A 201 6.06 6.14 -0.73
N LYS A 202 6.35 4.86 -0.88
CA LYS A 202 5.58 3.91 -1.68
C LYS A 202 5.31 2.65 -0.88
N GLU A 203 4.07 2.19 -0.91
CA GLU A 203 3.70 0.90 -0.37
C GLU A 203 3.12 0.04 -1.48
N TYR A 204 3.75 -1.10 -1.73
CA TYR A 204 3.23 -2.12 -2.63
C TYR A 204 2.98 -3.39 -1.84
N SER A 205 1.79 -3.97 -2.01
CA SER A 205 1.43 -5.22 -1.38
C SER A 205 0.66 -6.09 -2.35
N THR A 206 1.03 -7.36 -2.43
CA THR A 206 0.34 -8.32 -3.27
C THR A 206 0.46 -9.72 -2.69
N ASN A 207 -0.58 -10.53 -2.88
CA ASN A 207 -0.49 -11.96 -2.70
C ASN A 207 0.02 -12.64 -3.98
N SER A 208 0.14 -13.96 -3.93
CA SER A 208 0.45 -14.79 -5.09
C SER A 208 -0.68 -15.77 -5.33
N PHE A 209 -0.73 -16.38 -6.49
CA PHE A 209 -1.63 -17.50 -6.73
C PHE A 209 -0.87 -18.66 -7.36
N LYS A 210 -1.34 -19.88 -7.10
CA LYS A 210 -0.76 -21.10 -7.67
C LYS A 210 -1.62 -21.52 -8.86
N LEU A 211 -0.99 -21.78 -10.00
CA LEU A 211 -1.61 -22.43 -11.14
C LEU A 211 -1.28 -23.91 -11.11
N VAL A 212 -2.27 -24.77 -11.34
CA VAL A 212 -2.12 -26.23 -11.35
C VAL A 212 -2.80 -26.80 -12.58
N SER A 213 -2.02 -27.50 -13.41
CA SER A 213 -2.57 -28.45 -14.39
C SER A 213 -2.58 -29.84 -13.78
N GLU A 214 -3.72 -30.52 -13.84
CA GLU A 214 -3.81 -31.94 -13.52
C GLU A 214 -3.79 -32.75 -14.82
N ASN A 215 -3.22 -33.97 -14.76
CA ASN A 215 -3.24 -34.88 -15.91
C ASN A 215 -4.70 -35.14 -16.34
N ILE A 216 -4.92 -35.11 -17.66
CA ILE A 216 -6.02 -35.83 -18.32
C ILE A 216 -5.58 -37.29 -18.48
#